data_AF-A0AAU7C847-F1
#
_entry.id   AF-A0AAU7C847-F1
#
_cell.length_a   1.000
_cell.length_b   1.000
_cell.length_c   1.000
_cell.angle_alpha   90.00
_cell.angle_beta   90.00
_cell.angle_gamma   90.00
#
_symmetry.space_group_name_H-M   'P 1'
#
loop_
_entity.id
_entity.type
_entity.pdbx_description
1 polymer ?
#
loop_
_entity_poly.entity_id
_entity_poly.type
_entity_poly.pdbx_seq_one_letter_code
_entity_poly.pdbx_strand_id
1 'polypeptide(L)'
;MPSASSWPLWGWSAPVRGLLIVSTVVGAIGLLIAAPRGKDAPAPVPPLIVDPNTAPAPVLMALPRLGPSLVGRIVAARAQAPFRSIDDLELRVRGLGPATIKALRPHLRIDPTSHQGPDLSLSAAPSMAHHAR
;
A
#
# COMPACT_ATOMS: atom_id res chain seq x y z
N MET A 1 63.12 53.77 0.30
CA MET A 1 61.77 54.37 0.35
C MET A 1 60.96 53.75 -0.78
N PRO A 2 59.83 53.06 -0.51
CA PRO A 2 59.20 52.19 -1.50
C PRO A 2 58.27 52.93 -2.49
N SER A 3 58.35 52.48 -3.74
CA SER A 3 57.60 52.90 -4.92
C SER A 3 56.11 52.60 -4.82
N ALA A 4 55.27 53.52 -5.31
CA ALA A 4 53.85 53.31 -5.50
C ALA A 4 53.61 52.21 -6.56
N SER A 5 52.87 51.17 -6.18
CA SER A 5 52.51 50.05 -7.03
C SER A 5 51.51 50.48 -8.11
N SER A 6 51.95 50.53 -9.36
CA SER A 6 51.09 50.56 -10.55
C SER A 6 50.55 49.15 -10.81
N TRP A 7 49.29 48.91 -10.47
CA TRP A 7 48.63 47.64 -10.78
C TRP A 7 48.16 47.61 -12.24
N PRO A 8 48.38 46.51 -12.99
CA PRO A 8 48.05 46.40 -14.40
C PRO A 8 46.59 45.99 -14.66
N LEU A 9 46.19 46.26 -15.90
CA LEU A 9 44.88 46.16 -16.52
C LEU A 9 44.34 44.71 -16.52
N TRP A 10 43.25 44.45 -15.79
CA TRP A 10 42.26 43.44 -16.16
C TRP A 10 40.90 44.16 -16.22
N GLY A 11 40.40 44.37 -17.45
CA GLY A 11 39.48 45.46 -17.79
C GLY A 11 38.00 45.16 -17.54
N TRP A 12 37.49 45.59 -16.39
CA TRP A 12 36.06 45.50 -16.06
C TRP A 12 35.53 46.92 -15.84
N SER A 13 34.72 47.42 -16.77
CA SER A 13 34.15 48.76 -16.70
C SER A 13 33.01 48.81 -15.68
N ALA A 14 32.72 50.01 -15.14
CA ALA A 14 31.62 50.25 -14.21
C ALA A 14 30.26 49.63 -14.61
N PRO A 15 29.84 49.61 -15.90
CA PRO A 15 28.61 48.91 -16.28
C PRO A 15 28.71 47.37 -16.18
N VAL A 16 29.90 46.78 -16.33
CA VAL A 16 30.14 45.33 -16.20
C VAL A 16 30.06 44.89 -14.74
N ARG A 17 30.53 45.73 -13.80
CA ARG A 17 30.32 45.52 -12.35
C ARG A 17 28.84 45.54 -11.96
N GLY A 18 28.05 46.44 -12.56
CA GLY A 18 26.60 46.47 -12.38
C GLY A 18 25.92 45.22 -12.93
N LEU A 19 26.34 44.75 -14.10
CA LEU A 19 25.76 43.57 -14.76
C LEU A 19 26.02 42.26 -14.00
N LEU A 20 27.16 42.14 -13.30
CA LEU A 20 27.47 40.98 -12.44
C LEU A 20 26.56 40.86 -11.22
N ILE A 21 26.16 41.99 -10.61
CA ILE A 21 25.31 42.02 -9.41
C ILE A 21 23.87 41.60 -9.78
N VAL A 22 23.37 42.05 -10.93
CA VAL A 22 22.03 41.68 -11.41
C VAL A 22 21.94 40.19 -11.77
N SER A 23 23.03 39.60 -12.30
CA SER A 23 23.09 38.18 -12.66
C SER A 23 22.98 37.25 -11.44
N THR A 24 23.49 37.64 -10.27
CA THR A 24 23.36 36.83 -9.04
C THR A 24 21.94 36.82 -8.49
N VAL A 25 21.20 37.92 -8.63
CA VAL A 25 19.82 38.04 -8.12
C VAL A 25 18.84 37.24 -8.98
N VAL A 26 18.98 37.24 -10.31
CA VAL A 26 18.10 36.46 -11.21
C VAL A 26 18.32 34.95 -11.06
N GLY A 27 19.56 34.50 -10.85
CA GLY A 27 19.88 33.10 -10.57
C GLY A 27 19.30 32.58 -9.25
N ALA A 28 19.30 33.41 -8.20
CA ALA A 28 18.72 33.06 -6.89
C ALA A 28 17.18 33.01 -6.91
N ILE A 29 16.52 33.84 -7.72
CA ILE A 29 15.06 33.83 -7.89
C ILE A 29 14.62 32.59 -8.69
N GLY A 30 15.39 32.17 -9.71
CA GLY A 30 15.10 30.94 -10.46
C GLY A 30 15.16 29.67 -9.61
N LEU A 31 16.02 29.64 -8.59
CA LEU A 31 16.20 28.48 -7.71
C LEU A 31 15.08 28.31 -6.66
N LEU A 32 14.24 29.33 -6.44
CA LEU A 32 13.11 29.26 -5.51
C LEU A 32 11.81 28.71 -6.13
N ILE A 33 11.77 28.49 -7.45
CA ILE A 33 10.56 27.99 -8.15
C ILE A 33 10.65 26.49 -8.46
N ALA A 34 11.86 25.91 -8.43
CA ALA A 34 12.11 24.53 -8.89
C ALA A 34 12.34 23.53 -7.75
N ALA A 35 11.71 23.72 -6.58
CA ALA A 35 11.65 22.63 -5.61
C ALA A 35 10.80 21.50 -6.22
N PRO A 36 11.36 20.30 -6.49
CA PRO A 36 10.55 19.17 -6.88
C PRO A 36 9.64 18.90 -5.69
N ARG A 37 8.36 19.27 -5.80
CA ARG A 37 7.34 18.80 -4.87
C ARG A 37 7.43 17.28 -4.93
N GLY A 38 7.97 16.70 -3.86
CA GLY A 38 8.11 15.26 -3.72
C GLY A 38 6.79 14.63 -4.13
N LYS A 39 6.85 13.63 -4.99
CA LYS A 39 5.71 12.78 -5.32
C LYS A 39 5.43 11.88 -4.11
N ASP A 40 5.26 12.46 -2.94
CA ASP A 40 4.79 11.79 -1.73
C ASP A 40 3.26 11.67 -1.81
N ALA A 41 2.74 11.31 -2.99
CA ALA A 41 1.40 10.79 -3.08
C ALA A 41 1.41 9.51 -2.24
N PRO A 42 0.54 9.39 -1.22
CA PRO A 42 0.49 8.19 -0.41
C PRO A 42 0.38 6.99 -1.34
N ALA A 43 1.26 6.01 -1.16
CA ALA A 43 1.22 4.79 -1.95
C ALA A 43 -0.21 4.24 -1.92
N PRO A 44 -0.76 3.78 -3.06
CA PRO A 44 -2.11 3.23 -3.09
C PRO A 44 -2.22 2.14 -2.02
N VAL A 45 -3.10 2.34 -1.04
CA VAL A 45 -3.39 1.32 -0.03
C VAL A 45 -3.96 0.11 -0.78
N PRO A 46 -3.33 -1.08 -0.69
CA PRO A 46 -3.84 -2.24 -1.38
C PRO A 46 -5.25 -2.55 -0.85
N PRO A 47 -6.18 -2.94 -1.73
CA PRO A 47 -7.53 -3.29 -1.32
C PRO A 47 -7.48 -4.47 -0.35
N LEU A 48 -8.20 -4.36 0.76
CA LEU A 48 -8.34 -5.46 1.71
C LEU A 48 -9.11 -6.61 1.03
N ILE A 49 -8.42 -7.74 0.83
CA ILE A 49 -9.00 -8.97 0.29
C ILE A 49 -9.13 -9.97 1.43
N VAL A 50 -10.35 -10.48 1.61
CA VAL A 50 -10.75 -11.27 2.77
C VAL A 50 -11.39 -12.58 2.33
N ASP A 51 -11.05 -13.67 3.01
CA ASP A 51 -11.73 -14.95 2.84
C ASP A 51 -12.93 -15.06 3.80
N PRO A 52 -14.17 -15.15 3.30
CA PRO A 52 -15.36 -15.25 4.16
C PRO A 52 -15.39 -16.53 5.01
N ASN A 53 -14.66 -17.58 4.60
CA ASN A 53 -14.61 -18.84 5.33
C ASN A 53 -13.73 -18.77 6.59
N THR A 54 -12.67 -17.97 6.58
CA THR A 54 -11.68 -17.94 7.68
C THR A 54 -11.65 -16.61 8.43
N ALA A 55 -12.07 -15.51 7.81
CA ALA A 55 -11.94 -14.20 8.41
C ALA A 55 -12.75 -14.03 9.70
N PRO A 56 -12.22 -13.36 10.72
CA PRO A 56 -12.96 -13.11 11.95
C PRO A 56 -14.08 -12.09 11.70
N ALA A 57 -15.13 -12.15 12.51
CA ALA A 57 -16.31 -11.29 12.33
C ALA A 57 -15.99 -9.78 12.27
N PRO A 58 -15.08 -9.22 13.10
CA PRO A 58 -14.71 -7.81 12.99
C PRO A 58 -14.10 -7.42 11.64
N VAL A 59 -13.33 -8.32 11.02
CA VAL A 59 -12.73 -8.08 9.69
C VAL A 59 -13.82 -8.08 8.62
N LEU A 60 -14.81 -8.96 8.73
CA LEU A 60 -15.96 -8.95 7.82
C LEU A 60 -16.81 -7.68 7.96
N MET A 61 -16.93 -7.11 9.16
CA MET A 61 -17.64 -5.84 9.37
C MET A 61 -16.92 -4.62 8.77
N ALA A 62 -15.61 -4.72 8.51
CA ALA A 62 -14.86 -3.66 7.84
C ALA A 62 -15.16 -3.58 6.33
N LEU A 63 -15.83 -4.60 5.77
CA LEU A 63 -16.20 -4.63 4.36
C LEU A 63 -17.40 -3.71 4.07
N PRO A 64 -17.45 -3.10 2.88
CA PRO A 64 -18.53 -2.19 2.53
C PRO A 64 -19.89 -2.90 2.61
N ARG A 65 -20.88 -2.22 3.19
CA ARG A 65 -22.28 -2.68 3.30
C ARG A 65 -22.50 -3.92 4.20
N LEU A 66 -21.47 -4.45 4.88
CA LEU A 66 -21.63 -5.55 5.84
C LEU A 66 -21.78 -5.02 7.27
N GLY A 67 -23.01 -5.07 7.78
CA GLY A 67 -23.31 -4.79 9.19
C GLY A 67 -23.32 -6.04 10.08
N PRO A 68 -23.44 -5.87 11.41
CA PRO A 68 -23.42 -6.96 12.38
C PRO A 68 -24.40 -8.09 12.07
N SER A 69 -25.62 -7.75 11.61
CA SER A 69 -26.65 -8.72 11.25
C SER A 69 -26.26 -9.60 10.04
N LEU A 70 -25.64 -9.01 9.02
CA LEU A 70 -25.20 -9.77 7.84
C LEU A 70 -23.97 -10.62 8.16
N VAL A 71 -23.02 -10.06 8.91
CA VAL A 71 -21.83 -10.80 9.35
C VAL A 71 -22.21 -12.00 10.22
N GLY A 72 -23.16 -11.84 11.14
CA GLY A 72 -23.67 -12.96 11.95
C GLY A 72 -24.25 -14.09 11.07
N ARG A 73 -24.96 -13.74 10.00
CA ARG A 73 -25.49 -14.74 9.03
C ARG A 73 -24.38 -15.41 8.23
N ILE A 74 -23.35 -14.68 7.81
CA ILE A 74 -22.17 -15.25 7.11
C ILE A 74 -21.46 -16.26 8.03
N VAL A 75 -21.22 -15.89 9.29
CA VAL A 75 -20.58 -16.76 10.28
C VAL A 75 -21.42 -18.01 10.57
N ALA A 76 -22.74 -17.86 10.69
CA ALA A 76 -23.65 -18.99 10.86
C ALA A 76 -23.67 -19.92 9.63
N ALA A 77 -23.66 -19.35 8.42
CA ALA A 77 -23.67 -20.11 7.18
C ALA A 77 -22.37 -20.89 6.97
N ARG A 78 -21.19 -20.29 7.16
CA ARG A 78 -19.91 -21.01 7.02
C ARG A 78 -19.72 -22.12 8.05
N ALA A 79 -20.33 -21.99 9.24
CA ALA A 79 -20.31 -23.03 10.27
C ALA A 79 -21.10 -24.28 9.85
N GLN A 80 -22.12 -24.13 8.99
CA GLN A 80 -22.86 -25.28 8.43
C GLN A 80 -22.09 -25.95 7.29
N ALA A 81 -21.55 -25.14 6.38
CA ALA A 81 -20.71 -25.61 5.29
C ALA A 81 -19.90 -24.44 4.73
N PRO A 82 -18.63 -24.64 4.36
CA PRO A 82 -17.80 -23.60 3.77
C PRO A 82 -18.38 -23.12 2.42
N PHE A 83 -18.20 -21.84 2.13
CA PHE A 83 -18.56 -21.25 0.86
C PHE A 83 -17.60 -21.69 -0.23
N ARG A 84 -18.14 -22.12 -1.38
CA ARG A 84 -17.35 -22.52 -2.56
C ARG A 84 -17.19 -21.42 -3.59
N SER A 85 -18.10 -20.44 -3.60
CA SER A 85 -18.09 -19.32 -4.53
C SER A 85 -18.72 -18.08 -3.89
N ILE A 86 -18.52 -16.92 -4.51
CA ILE A 86 -19.15 -15.67 -4.07
C ILE A 86 -20.68 -15.76 -4.27
N ASP A 87 -21.14 -16.46 -5.30
CA ASP A 87 -22.57 -16.63 -5.56
C ASP A 87 -23.23 -17.50 -4.47
N ASP A 88 -22.48 -18.41 -3.83
CA ASP A 88 -22.96 -19.17 -2.67
C ASP A 88 -23.26 -18.25 -1.46
N LEU A 89 -22.52 -17.15 -1.30
CA LEU A 89 -22.83 -16.14 -0.29
C LEU A 89 -24.18 -15.47 -0.56
N GLU A 90 -24.47 -15.13 -1.82
CA GLU A 90 -25.74 -14.50 -2.22
C GLU A 90 -26.94 -15.42 -1.93
N LEU A 91 -26.80 -16.71 -2.24
CA LEU A 91 -27.87 -17.69 -2.06
C LEU A 91 -28.13 -18.03 -0.58
N ARG A 92 -27.07 -18.17 0.22
CA ARG A 92 -27.17 -18.68 1.59
C ARG A 92 -27.40 -17.59 2.62
N VAL A 93 -26.93 -16.37 2.37
CA VAL A 93 -27.06 -15.26 3.31
C VAL A 93 -28.21 -14.37 2.91
N ARG A 94 -29.38 -14.59 3.52
CA ARG A 94 -30.55 -13.72 3.28
C ARG A 94 -30.19 -12.26 3.56
N GLY A 95 -30.57 -11.36 2.65
CA GLY A 95 -30.28 -9.92 2.75
C GLY A 95 -28.96 -9.49 2.11
N LEU A 96 -28.15 -10.42 1.60
CA LEU A 96 -27.11 -10.09 0.62
C LEU A 96 -27.76 -9.91 -0.75
N GLY A 97 -28.06 -8.66 -1.10
CA GLY A 97 -28.60 -8.32 -2.42
C GLY A 97 -27.51 -8.14 -3.49
N PRO A 98 -27.89 -8.06 -4.78
CA PRO A 98 -26.95 -7.96 -5.90
C PRO A 98 -26.07 -6.70 -5.83
N ALA A 99 -26.59 -5.60 -5.29
CA ALA A 99 -25.81 -4.38 -5.06
C ALA A 99 -24.69 -4.59 -4.03
N THR A 100 -24.97 -5.35 -2.97
CA THR A 100 -23.98 -5.68 -1.94
C THR A 100 -22.93 -6.64 -2.48
N ILE A 101 -23.34 -7.69 -3.21
CA ILE A 101 -22.41 -8.63 -3.84
C ILE A 101 -21.47 -7.91 -4.83
N LYS A 102 -22.01 -7.00 -5.66
CA LYS A 102 -21.19 -6.19 -6.56
C LYS A 102 -20.14 -5.36 -5.82
N ALA A 103 -20.50 -4.78 -4.67
CA ALA A 103 -19.57 -4.03 -3.84
C ALA A 103 -18.54 -4.93 -3.14
N LEU A 104 -18.89 -6.16 -2.80
CA LEU A 104 -18.02 -7.10 -2.09
C LEU A 104 -17.08 -7.91 -3.00
N ARG A 105 -17.45 -8.15 -4.26
CA ARG A 105 -16.62 -8.90 -5.22
C ARG A 105 -15.14 -8.49 -5.27
N PRO A 106 -14.75 -7.21 -5.27
CA PRO A 106 -13.32 -6.84 -5.26
C PRO A 106 -12.59 -7.09 -3.93
N HIS A 107 -13.33 -7.36 -2.86
CA HIS A 107 -12.79 -7.54 -1.50
C HIS A 107 -12.86 -8.98 -0.99
N LEU A 108 -13.46 -9.90 -1.76
CA LEU A 108 -13.65 -11.28 -1.34
C LEU A 108 -12.84 -12.24 -2.21
N ARG A 109 -12.10 -13.15 -1.57
CA ARG A 109 -11.41 -14.26 -2.24
C ARG A 109 -11.55 -15.52 -1.40
N ILE A 110 -12.10 -16.58 -2.01
CA ILE A 110 -12.21 -17.90 -1.37
C ILE A 110 -10.95 -18.67 -1.75
N ASP A 111 -10.17 -19.05 -0.75
CA ASP A 111 -8.95 -19.81 -0.98
C ASP A 111 -9.18 -21.27 -0.53
N PRO A 112 -9.11 -22.24 -1.46
CA PRO A 112 -9.43 -23.63 -1.16
C PRO A 112 -8.44 -24.25 -0.16
N THR A 113 -7.25 -23.67 0.00
CA THR A 113 -6.22 -24.15 0.93
C THR A 113 -6.45 -23.67 2.36
N SER A 114 -7.19 -22.58 2.57
CA SER A 114 -7.50 -22.06 3.91
C SER A 114 -8.35 -22.99 4.78
N HIS A 115 -9.00 -24.00 4.16
CA HIS A 115 -9.75 -25.03 4.87
C HIS A 115 -8.86 -26.12 5.47
N GLN A 116 -7.61 -26.24 5.00
CA GLN A 116 -6.58 -27.00 5.69
C GLN A 116 -6.19 -26.15 6.90
N GLY A 117 -6.84 -26.39 8.04
CA GLY A 117 -6.42 -25.81 9.32
C GLY A 117 -4.92 -26.00 9.50
N PRO A 118 -4.24 -25.07 10.22
CA PRO A 118 -2.78 -24.98 10.25
C PRO A 118 -2.21 -26.38 10.39
N ASP A 119 -1.64 -26.86 9.30
CA ASP A 119 -0.97 -28.12 9.28
C ASP A 119 0.31 -27.89 10.08
N LEU A 120 0.18 -28.08 11.40
CA LEU A 120 1.31 -28.37 12.27
C LEU A 120 1.94 -29.75 11.91
N SER A 121 1.74 -30.20 10.66
CA SER A 121 2.46 -31.20 9.89
C SER A 121 3.91 -30.77 9.56
N LEU A 122 4.52 -29.96 10.44
CA LEU A 122 5.92 -30.21 10.81
C LEU A 122 6.08 -31.56 11.56
N SER A 123 5.04 -32.39 11.64
CA SER A 123 5.10 -33.85 11.77
C SER A 123 5.68 -34.52 10.50
N ALA A 124 6.89 -34.13 10.09
CA ALA A 124 7.76 -34.94 9.23
C ALA A 124 9.18 -34.35 9.22
N ALA A 125 9.78 -34.14 10.39
CA ALA A 125 11.23 -34.32 10.44
C ALA A 125 11.51 -35.78 10.06
N PRO A 126 12.32 -36.06 9.03
CA PRO A 126 12.57 -37.42 8.60
C PRO A 126 13.21 -38.20 9.74
N SER A 127 12.62 -39.37 9.98
CA SER A 127 13.20 -40.51 10.67
C SER A 127 14.66 -40.72 10.25
N MET A 128 15.61 -40.11 10.95
CA MET A 128 17.02 -40.48 10.96
C MET A 128 17.36 -41.10 12.31
N ALA A 129 16.63 -42.18 12.66
CA ALA A 129 16.99 -43.13 13.69
C ALA A 129 17.14 -44.52 13.05
N HIS A 130 18.01 -44.63 12.04
CA HIS A 130 18.46 -45.92 11.56
C HIS A 130 19.84 -45.72 10.96
N HIS A 131 20.89 -45.93 11.76
CA HIS A 131 22.17 -46.51 11.36
C HIS A 131 22.86 -46.93 12.66
N ALA A 132 22.40 -48.06 13.18
CA ALA A 132 23.19 -48.91 14.05
C ALA A 132 24.26 -49.59 13.19
N ARG A 133 25.55 -49.36 13.48
CA ARG A 133 26.55 -50.40 13.74
C ARG A 133 27.90 -49.79 14.11
#